data_AF-A0A317G477-F1
#
_entry.id   AF-A0A317G477-F1
#
_cell.length_a   1.000
_cell.length_b   1.000
_cell.length_c   1.000
_cell.angle_alpha   90.00
_cell.angle_beta   90.00
_cell.angle_gamma   90.00
#
_symmetry.space_group_name_H-M   'P 1'
#
loop_
_entity.id
_entity.type
_entity.pdbx_description
1 polymer ?
#
loop_
_entity_poly.entity_id
_entity_poly.type
_entity_poly.pdbx_seq_one_letter_code
_entity_poly.pdbx_strand_id
1 'polypeptide(L)'
;MTGGSGKAYIESPCKVTITDGQATAHLVWSSPNYDYMIVDGDTYYPVNKEGNSEFDIPVTLGKEMNVQADTTAMSTPHLIDYTLYITLDDSTYGNNPIDSDNDNSSGAKSDIKTIRYSMDPPKIEGLTYISTDENTYAKCFKIHRYENGYTVISIDDGRSYLLIPEDKNLTDEILEGISKKYTDGEAEVIIPLQMPLDSIYLAASGAMCHFDSIGAVSAITMSGIEADDWYIDSAREAMNSGNIVYGGKYSAPDYEQIVMSDIDLAIENTMILHVPKVQEKLEQLMIPVFIDRSSYEEDPLGRCEWIKVYGAMTGLEDEASLSFDKQVRSVESLDLDNINGKKVAIFSINSNHQIVTRSSEDYFAKMVEMAGGIYFGPESDMNSTSQMTISIEAFYEYALDADILIYNQAIEDAPSSLEQLIKTDATFADFKAVSTGDVWCTDKSIYQSSDKTGTIIENLYAIIMDQKEETDFFYMLK
;
A
#
# COMPACT_ATOMS: atom_id res chain seq x y z
N MET A 1 -17.89 -11.32 22.04
CA MET A 1 -18.45 -11.22 23.40
C MET A 1 -19.90 -11.70 23.38
N THR A 2 -20.33 -12.42 24.41
CA THR A 2 -21.73 -12.80 24.64
C THR A 2 -22.14 -12.49 26.07
N GLY A 3 -23.39 -12.09 26.32
CA GLY A 3 -23.88 -11.74 27.67
C GLY A 3 -24.79 -10.52 27.68
N GLY A 4 -25.32 -10.18 28.86
CA GLY A 4 -26.22 -9.03 29.04
C GLY A 4 -27.51 -9.06 28.20
N SER A 5 -27.95 -7.88 27.74
CA SER A 5 -29.19 -7.71 26.95
C SER A 5 -29.02 -7.92 25.43
N GLY A 6 -27.80 -8.25 24.97
CA GLY A 6 -27.46 -8.41 23.56
C GLY A 6 -27.30 -7.11 22.75
N LYS A 7 -27.49 -5.94 23.38
CA LYS A 7 -27.31 -4.62 22.74
C LYS A 7 -25.91 -4.04 22.89
N ALA A 8 -25.15 -4.46 23.90
CA ALA A 8 -23.78 -4.03 24.12
C ALA A 8 -22.81 -4.93 23.36
N TYR A 9 -21.82 -4.33 22.74
CA TYR A 9 -20.72 -5.05 22.10
C TYR A 9 -19.38 -4.45 22.51
N ILE A 10 -18.32 -5.23 22.31
CA ILE A 10 -16.94 -4.75 22.32
C ILE A 10 -16.49 -4.75 20.86
N GLU A 11 -15.82 -3.68 20.44
CA GLU A 11 -15.26 -3.57 19.09
C GLU A 11 -14.36 -4.78 18.78
N SER A 12 -14.57 -5.35 17.60
CA SER A 12 -13.82 -6.50 17.09
C SER A 12 -13.42 -6.21 15.65
N PRO A 13 -12.13 -6.33 15.28
CA PRO A 13 -11.03 -6.83 16.10
C PRO A 13 -10.63 -5.88 17.25
N CYS A 14 -10.09 -6.43 18.34
CA CYS A 14 -9.53 -5.65 19.45
C CYS A 14 -8.00 -5.83 19.50
N LYS A 15 -7.28 -4.83 19.99
CA LYS A 15 -5.81 -4.89 20.07
C LYS A 15 -5.39 -5.80 21.23
N VAL A 16 -4.50 -6.75 20.96
CA VAL A 16 -3.86 -7.59 21.99
C VAL A 16 -2.37 -7.32 22.02
N THR A 17 -1.81 -7.03 23.20
CA THR A 17 -0.37 -6.89 23.42
C THR A 17 0.14 -8.05 24.28
N ILE A 18 1.29 -8.62 23.92
CA ILE A 18 1.92 -9.70 24.69
C ILE A 18 3.25 -9.19 25.24
N THR A 19 3.36 -9.12 26.56
CA THR A 19 4.59 -8.72 27.27
C THR A 19 4.89 -9.77 28.33
N ASP A 20 6.13 -10.25 28.40
CA ASP A 20 6.58 -11.27 29.36
C ASP A 20 5.70 -12.53 29.44
N GLY A 21 5.08 -12.90 28.31
CA GLY A 21 4.20 -14.08 28.19
C GLY A 21 2.76 -13.88 28.69
N GLN A 22 2.37 -12.68 29.11
CA GLN A 22 0.99 -12.33 29.46
C GLN A 22 0.34 -11.53 28.32
N ALA A 23 -0.85 -11.94 27.89
CA ALA A 23 -1.63 -11.21 26.90
C ALA A 23 -2.58 -10.23 27.60
N THR A 24 -2.62 -8.99 27.09
CA THR A 24 -3.54 -7.93 27.53
C THR A 24 -4.34 -7.46 26.33
N ALA A 25 -5.67 -7.48 26.44
CA ALA A 25 -6.56 -6.95 25.40
C ALA A 25 -7.02 -5.54 25.75
N HIS A 26 -6.97 -4.66 24.77
CA HIS A 26 -7.56 -3.32 24.80
C HIS A 26 -8.98 -3.40 24.23
N LEU A 27 -9.99 -3.24 25.08
CA LEU A 27 -11.40 -3.42 24.76
C LEU A 27 -12.10 -2.06 24.68
N VAL A 28 -12.70 -1.74 23.54
CA VAL A 28 -13.56 -0.56 23.37
C VAL A 28 -15.02 -1.01 23.43
N TRP A 29 -15.78 -0.51 24.40
CA TRP A 29 -17.20 -0.85 24.54
C TRP A 29 -18.07 0.01 23.63
N SER A 30 -19.24 -0.48 23.25
CA SER A 30 -20.23 0.27 22.46
C SER A 30 -20.91 1.43 23.20
N SER A 31 -20.44 1.82 24.39
CA SER A 31 -21.03 2.88 25.23
C SER A 31 -19.99 3.54 26.14
N PRO A 32 -20.12 4.84 26.43
CA PRO A 32 -19.26 5.57 27.38
C PRO A 32 -19.60 5.31 28.85
N ASN A 33 -20.66 4.56 29.15
CA ASN A 33 -21.21 4.42 30.50
C ASN A 33 -20.82 3.10 31.18
N TYR A 34 -19.61 2.60 30.95
CA TYR A 34 -19.03 1.50 31.72
C TYR A 34 -17.99 2.03 32.69
N ASP A 35 -18.22 1.80 33.98
CA ASP A 35 -17.47 2.42 35.07
C ASP A 35 -16.27 1.58 35.52
N TYR A 36 -16.41 0.25 35.52
CA TYR A 36 -15.32 -0.70 35.78
C TYR A 36 -15.64 -2.09 35.24
N MET A 37 -14.59 -2.90 35.05
CA MET A 37 -14.67 -4.34 34.76
C MET A 37 -14.06 -5.16 35.90
N ILE A 38 -14.55 -6.37 36.12
CA ILE A 38 -13.97 -7.36 37.03
C ILE A 38 -13.51 -8.56 36.21
N VAL A 39 -12.23 -8.90 36.31
CA VAL A 39 -11.58 -10.03 35.63
C VAL A 39 -10.78 -10.80 36.67
N ASP A 40 -11.07 -12.10 36.82
CA ASP A 40 -10.44 -12.97 37.83
C ASP A 40 -10.45 -12.43 39.29
N GLY A 41 -11.41 -11.56 39.61
CA GLY A 41 -11.57 -10.94 40.92
C GLY A 41 -10.89 -9.58 41.09
N ASP A 42 -10.09 -9.16 40.11
CA ASP A 42 -9.44 -7.85 40.07
C ASP A 42 -10.29 -6.83 39.32
N THR A 43 -10.28 -5.58 39.79
CA THR A 43 -11.07 -4.47 39.21
C THR A 43 -10.22 -3.62 38.29
N TYR A 44 -10.72 -3.37 37.07
CA TYR A 44 -10.10 -2.58 36.02
C TYR A 44 -10.97 -1.37 35.71
N TYR A 45 -10.35 -0.19 35.59
CA TYR A 45 -11.04 1.07 35.30
C TYR A 45 -10.75 1.54 33.87
N PRO A 46 -11.62 2.39 33.29
CA PRO A 46 -11.40 2.90 31.95
C PRO A 46 -10.06 3.62 31.79
N VAL A 47 -9.37 3.37 30.68
CA VAL A 47 -8.07 4.00 30.37
C VAL A 47 -8.22 5.37 29.70
N ASN A 48 -9.42 5.68 29.24
CA ASN A 48 -9.79 6.94 28.59
C ASN A 48 -10.72 7.80 29.45
N LYS A 49 -10.87 9.08 29.08
CA LYS A 49 -11.75 10.06 29.76
C LYS A 49 -12.85 10.63 28.86
N GLU A 50 -12.74 10.40 27.55
CA GLU A 50 -13.65 10.92 26.53
C GLU A 50 -13.91 9.80 25.51
N GLY A 51 -15.11 9.78 24.93
CA GLY A 51 -15.55 8.71 24.02
C GLY A 51 -16.11 7.49 24.76
N ASN A 52 -16.23 6.39 24.02
CA ASN A 52 -16.70 5.10 24.54
C ASN A 52 -15.76 4.53 25.60
N SER A 53 -16.25 3.76 26.57
CA SER A 53 -15.40 3.23 27.66
C SER A 53 -14.38 2.21 27.13
N GLU A 54 -13.10 2.45 27.41
CA GLU A 54 -11.98 1.60 26.99
C GLU A 54 -11.30 0.92 28.18
N PHE A 55 -10.97 -0.36 28.10
CA PHE A 55 -10.32 -1.11 29.18
C PHE A 55 -9.13 -1.91 28.69
N ASP A 56 -8.03 -1.88 29.44
CA ASP A 56 -6.93 -2.84 29.29
C ASP A 56 -7.09 -3.95 30.34
N ILE A 57 -7.39 -5.17 29.89
CA ILE A 57 -7.55 -6.34 30.78
C ILE A 57 -6.63 -7.50 30.37
N PRO A 58 -6.13 -8.30 31.32
CA PRO A 58 -5.43 -9.53 30.98
C PRO A 58 -6.39 -10.54 30.36
N VAL A 59 -5.95 -11.26 29.33
CA VAL A 59 -6.76 -12.23 28.59
C VAL A 59 -6.00 -13.52 28.35
N THR A 60 -6.75 -14.62 28.19
CA THR A 60 -6.20 -15.89 27.71
C THR A 60 -6.71 -16.15 26.30
N LEU A 61 -5.81 -16.09 25.32
CA LEU A 61 -6.15 -16.29 23.91
C LEU A 61 -6.65 -17.73 23.65
N GLY A 62 -7.64 -17.85 22.77
CA GLY A 62 -8.22 -19.13 22.34
C GLY A 62 -9.09 -19.83 23.39
N LYS A 63 -9.47 -19.14 24.48
CA LYS A 63 -10.35 -19.68 25.53
C LYS A 63 -11.45 -18.70 25.89
N GLU A 64 -12.60 -19.24 26.30
CA GLU A 64 -13.67 -18.44 26.89
C GLU A 64 -13.25 -17.97 28.28
N MET A 65 -13.53 -16.71 28.59
CA MET A 65 -13.28 -16.08 29.87
C MET A 65 -14.54 -15.35 30.36
N ASN A 66 -14.86 -15.51 31.63
CA ASN A 66 -15.97 -14.79 32.26
C ASN A 66 -15.46 -13.48 32.84
N VAL A 67 -16.17 -12.40 32.54
CA VAL A 67 -15.89 -11.06 33.04
C VAL A 67 -17.19 -10.42 33.52
N GLN A 68 -17.09 -9.45 34.43
CA GLN A 68 -18.23 -8.62 34.81
C GLN A 68 -17.95 -7.17 34.43
N ALA A 69 -18.96 -6.42 33.99
CA ALA A 69 -18.81 -5.00 33.70
C ALA A 69 -19.97 -4.21 34.32
N ASP A 70 -19.64 -3.14 35.03
CA ASP A 70 -20.62 -2.24 35.65
C ASP A 70 -21.00 -1.14 34.67
N THR A 71 -22.31 -0.94 34.47
CA THR A 71 -22.82 0.14 33.63
C THR A 71 -23.85 1.01 34.35
N THR A 72 -23.74 2.32 34.12
CA THR A 72 -24.66 3.35 34.62
C THR A 72 -25.62 3.88 33.55
N ALA A 73 -25.62 3.31 32.34
CA ALA A 73 -26.48 3.72 31.22
C ALA A 73 -27.99 3.70 31.53
N MET A 74 -28.41 2.97 32.57
CA MET A 74 -29.80 2.80 32.98
C MET A 74 -30.19 3.62 34.22
N SER A 75 -29.45 4.69 34.55
CA SER A 75 -29.67 5.59 35.70
C SER A 75 -29.39 4.98 37.09
N THR A 76 -29.21 3.66 37.19
CA THR A 76 -28.65 2.96 38.35
C THR A 76 -27.51 2.05 37.92
N PRO A 77 -26.42 1.90 38.72
CA PRO A 77 -25.34 0.96 38.40
C PRO A 77 -25.85 -0.48 38.32
N HIS A 78 -25.45 -1.18 37.27
CA HIS A 78 -25.72 -2.60 37.08
C HIS A 78 -24.44 -3.34 36.71
N LEU A 79 -24.05 -4.31 37.54
CA LEU A 79 -22.98 -5.25 37.24
C LEU A 79 -23.53 -6.41 36.41
N ILE A 80 -23.02 -6.59 35.20
CA ILE A 80 -23.51 -7.55 34.22
C ILE A 80 -22.41 -8.56 33.88
N ASP A 81 -22.76 -9.85 33.84
CA ASP A 81 -21.88 -10.93 33.43
C ASP A 81 -21.77 -11.02 31.89
N TYR A 82 -20.54 -11.17 31.42
CA TYR A 82 -20.20 -11.41 30.01
C TYR A 82 -19.20 -12.56 29.88
N THR A 83 -19.22 -13.20 28.72
CA THR A 83 -18.21 -14.16 28.29
C THR A 83 -17.47 -13.58 27.09
N LEU A 84 -16.15 -13.49 27.20
CA LEU A 84 -15.27 -13.10 26.11
C LEU A 84 -14.61 -14.35 25.52
N TYR A 85 -14.48 -14.39 24.21
CA TYR A 85 -13.67 -15.35 23.49
C TYR A 85 -12.81 -14.54 22.54
N ILE A 86 -11.50 -14.54 22.77
CA ILE A 86 -10.54 -13.74 22.00
C ILE A 86 -9.59 -14.71 21.33
N THR A 87 -9.64 -14.75 20.01
CA THR A 87 -8.71 -15.48 19.16
C THR A 87 -7.90 -14.48 18.35
N LEU A 88 -6.67 -14.86 18.03
CA LEU A 88 -5.96 -14.25 16.92
C LEU A 88 -6.55 -14.89 15.66
N ASP A 89 -7.00 -14.07 14.72
CA ASP A 89 -7.68 -14.58 13.53
C ASP A 89 -6.63 -15.17 12.55
N ASP A 90 -6.66 -16.49 12.38
CA ASP A 90 -5.98 -17.22 11.29
C ASP A 90 -6.98 -17.56 10.15
N SER A 91 -8.21 -17.01 10.20
CA SER A 91 -9.36 -17.48 9.42
C SER A 91 -10.10 -16.38 8.64
N THR A 92 -9.38 -15.69 7.76
CA THR A 92 -9.96 -15.04 6.56
C THR A 92 -9.52 -15.71 5.24
N TYR A 93 -8.83 -16.85 5.32
CA TYR A 93 -8.49 -17.68 4.16
C TYR A 93 -9.68 -18.54 3.72
N GLY A 94 -10.62 -17.93 3.00
CA GLY A 94 -11.75 -18.60 2.37
C GLY A 94 -12.27 -17.83 1.16
N ASN A 95 -11.81 -18.24 -0.03
CA ASN A 95 -12.38 -18.05 -1.38
C ASN A 95 -13.23 -16.79 -1.63
N ASN A 96 -12.58 -15.73 -2.10
CA ASN A 96 -12.98 -14.93 -3.28
C ASN A 96 -11.73 -14.22 -3.80
N PRO A 97 -11.46 -14.20 -5.13
CA PRO A 97 -10.36 -13.44 -5.68
C PRO A 97 -10.76 -11.96 -5.65
N ILE A 98 -10.09 -11.19 -4.79
CA ILE A 98 -10.09 -9.73 -4.83
C ILE A 98 -8.62 -9.33 -4.70
N ASP A 99 -7.91 -9.46 -5.82
CA ASP A 99 -6.61 -8.85 -6.05
C ASP A 99 -6.83 -7.40 -6.49
N SER A 100 -6.87 -6.53 -5.49
CA SER A 100 -6.54 -5.12 -5.64
C SER A 100 -5.63 -4.77 -4.48
N ASP A 101 -4.48 -4.17 -4.79
CA ASP A 101 -3.42 -3.71 -3.90
C ASP A 101 -3.86 -2.62 -2.88
N ASN A 102 -5.09 -2.66 -2.38
CA ASN A 102 -5.63 -1.77 -1.35
C ASN A 102 -6.90 -2.37 -0.76
N ASP A 103 -6.85 -2.89 0.48
CA ASP A 103 -8.07 -2.87 1.29
C ASP A 103 -7.87 -2.64 2.79
N ASN A 104 -8.77 -1.78 3.29
CA ASN A 104 -9.28 -1.56 4.64
C ASN A 104 -8.44 -2.05 5.83
N SER A 105 -7.60 -1.15 6.36
CA SER A 105 -7.38 -1.09 7.81
C SER A 105 -8.21 0.05 8.40
N SER A 106 -9.35 -0.26 8.99
CA SER A 106 -10.03 0.65 9.91
C SER A 106 -9.13 0.88 11.14
N GLY A 107 -8.53 2.07 11.21
CA GLY A 107 -8.25 2.77 12.47
C GLY A 107 -7.43 2.04 13.52
N ALA A 108 -6.25 1.51 13.18
CA ALA A 108 -5.17 1.43 14.16
C ALA A 108 -4.25 2.63 13.96
N LYS A 109 -4.39 3.67 14.79
CA LYS A 109 -3.38 4.73 14.93
C LYS A 109 -2.08 4.07 15.39
N SER A 110 -1.24 3.67 14.45
CA SER A 110 0.17 3.51 14.73
C SER A 110 0.78 4.91 14.64
N ASP A 111 1.16 5.48 15.79
CA ASP A 111 2.13 6.58 15.85
C ASP A 111 3.52 6.05 15.39
N ILE A 112 3.61 5.46 14.21
CA ILE A 112 4.89 5.33 13.51
C ILE A 112 5.09 6.71 12.92
N LYS A 113 5.77 7.59 13.66
CA LYS A 113 6.54 8.64 13.00
C LYS A 113 7.33 7.93 11.91
N THR A 114 7.07 8.25 10.64
CA THR A 114 7.89 7.76 9.54
C THR A 114 9.30 8.29 9.76
N ILE A 115 10.13 7.50 10.44
CA ILE A 115 11.54 7.79 10.60
C ILE A 115 12.12 7.60 9.20
N ARG A 116 12.36 8.71 8.50
CA ARG A 116 13.17 8.70 7.29
C ARG A 116 14.63 8.67 7.71
N TYR A 117 15.34 7.62 7.30
CA TYR A 117 16.76 7.49 7.53
C TYR A 117 17.54 8.28 6.49
N SER A 118 18.79 8.64 6.82
CA SER A 118 19.66 9.22 5.81
C SER A 118 19.93 8.20 4.70
N MET A 119 19.94 8.68 3.46
CA MET A 119 20.40 7.94 2.29
C MET A 119 21.70 8.58 1.79
N ASP A 120 22.61 8.91 2.71
CA ASP A 120 23.95 9.34 2.33
C ASP A 120 24.73 8.12 1.81
N PRO A 121 25.69 8.29 0.87
CA PRO A 121 26.41 7.16 0.30
C PRO A 121 27.11 6.34 1.40
N PRO A 122 26.79 5.03 1.54
CA PRO A 122 27.34 4.21 2.61
C PRO A 122 28.86 4.10 2.51
N LYS A 123 29.56 4.15 3.64
CA LYS A 123 31.03 3.96 3.67
C LYS A 123 31.36 2.47 3.78
N ILE A 124 31.62 1.85 2.64
CA ILE A 124 31.96 0.42 2.56
C ILE A 124 33.47 0.28 2.39
N GLU A 125 34.12 -0.43 3.32
CA GLU A 125 35.55 -0.73 3.26
C GLU A 125 35.89 -1.48 1.95
N GLY A 126 37.00 -1.12 1.30
CA GLY A 126 37.37 -1.65 -0.01
C GLY A 126 36.62 -1.05 -1.22
N LEU A 127 35.61 -0.20 -1.03
CA LEU A 127 34.90 0.48 -2.12
C LEU A 127 35.13 2.01 -2.09
N THR A 128 35.36 2.59 -3.27
CA THR A 128 35.55 4.04 -3.45
C THR A 128 34.29 4.65 -4.07
N TYR A 129 33.61 5.53 -3.34
CA TYR A 129 32.47 6.29 -3.85
C TYR A 129 32.87 7.23 -5.00
N ILE A 130 32.04 7.31 -6.04
CA ILE A 130 32.21 8.19 -7.21
C ILE A 130 31.16 9.30 -7.19
N SER A 131 29.88 8.92 -7.24
CA SER A 131 28.77 9.85 -7.44
C SER A 131 27.46 9.29 -6.91
N THR A 132 26.46 10.14 -6.79
CA THR A 132 25.07 9.77 -6.53
C THR A 132 24.27 10.25 -7.72
N ASP A 133 23.45 9.37 -8.28
CA ASP A 133 22.58 9.73 -9.40
C ASP A 133 21.52 10.72 -8.93
N GLU A 134 21.13 11.64 -9.83
CA GLU A 134 20.11 12.63 -9.52
C GLU A 134 18.71 12.06 -9.78
N ASN A 135 17.85 12.14 -8.76
CA ASN A 135 16.42 11.94 -8.89
C ASN A 135 15.75 13.30 -9.11
N THR A 136 14.74 13.32 -9.97
CA THR A 136 13.97 14.54 -10.25
C THR A 136 12.74 14.66 -9.35
N TYR A 137 12.08 13.54 -9.05
CA TYR A 137 10.82 13.48 -8.31
C TYR A 137 10.88 12.54 -7.11
N ALA A 138 11.53 11.37 -7.24
CA ALA A 138 11.61 10.36 -6.19
C ALA A 138 12.46 10.81 -5.00
N LYS A 139 11.94 10.57 -3.80
CA LYS A 139 12.56 10.93 -2.51
C LYS A 139 12.81 9.73 -1.61
N CYS A 140 12.30 8.55 -1.92
CA CYS A 140 12.40 7.36 -1.07
C CYS A 140 13.59 6.45 -1.42
N PHE A 141 14.33 6.74 -2.49
CA PHE A 141 15.59 6.04 -2.81
C PHE A 141 16.68 6.99 -3.31
N LYS A 142 17.93 6.52 -3.28
CA LYS A 142 19.07 7.07 -4.02
C LYS A 142 19.94 5.94 -4.58
N ILE A 143 20.61 6.21 -5.71
CA ILE A 143 21.56 5.28 -6.35
C ILE A 143 22.95 5.88 -6.26
N HIS A 144 23.87 5.19 -5.59
CA HIS A 144 25.25 5.60 -5.37
C HIS A 144 26.21 4.74 -6.20
N ARG A 145 27.11 5.37 -6.94
CA ARG A 145 28.09 4.74 -7.82
C ARG A 145 29.44 4.62 -7.14
N TYR A 146 30.08 3.46 -7.26
CA TYR A 146 31.40 3.17 -6.72
C TYR A 146 32.34 2.67 -7.83
N GLU A 147 33.65 2.76 -7.58
CA GLU A 147 34.67 2.24 -8.49
C GLU A 147 34.45 0.74 -8.79
N ASN A 148 34.93 0.31 -9.96
CA ASN A 148 34.83 -1.08 -10.44
C ASN A 148 33.40 -1.58 -10.70
N GLY A 149 32.43 -0.68 -10.86
CA GLY A 149 31.06 -1.01 -11.29
C GLY A 149 30.09 -1.36 -10.16
N TYR A 150 30.53 -1.30 -8.90
CA TYR A 150 29.63 -1.49 -7.76
C TYR A 150 28.63 -0.33 -7.67
N THR A 151 27.38 -0.66 -7.34
CA THR A 151 26.30 0.31 -7.16
C THR A 151 25.60 0.03 -5.84
N VAL A 152 25.22 1.06 -5.10
CA VAL A 152 24.41 0.93 -3.87
C VAL A 152 23.09 1.66 -4.04
N ILE A 153 21.99 0.93 -3.84
CA ILE A 153 20.64 1.51 -3.79
C ILE A 153 20.29 1.71 -2.32
N SER A 154 20.20 2.96 -1.87
CA SER A 154 19.82 3.30 -0.48
C SER A 154 18.36 3.72 -0.43
N ILE A 155 17.62 3.20 0.55
CA ILE A 155 16.19 3.44 0.76
C ILE A 155 15.99 4.23 2.06
N ASP A 156 14.96 5.07 2.10
CA ASP A 156 14.65 5.95 3.23
C ASP A 156 14.17 5.21 4.50
N ASP A 157 14.13 3.87 4.49
CA ASP A 157 13.91 2.99 5.65
C ASP A 157 15.21 2.54 6.34
N GLY A 158 16.37 2.97 5.84
CA GLY A 158 17.69 2.63 6.38
C GLY A 158 18.33 1.39 5.76
N ARG A 159 17.65 0.71 4.82
CA ARG A 159 18.24 -0.38 4.03
C ARG A 159 19.02 0.18 2.85
N SER A 160 20.14 -0.48 2.56
CA SER A 160 20.96 -0.25 1.37
C SER A 160 21.24 -1.59 0.71
N TYR A 161 21.25 -1.62 -0.63
CA TYR A 161 21.44 -2.83 -1.43
C TYR A 161 22.68 -2.65 -2.31
N LEU A 162 23.72 -3.44 -2.05
CA LEU A 162 24.98 -3.40 -2.80
C LEU A 162 24.86 -4.35 -4.00
N LEU A 163 24.73 -3.78 -5.19
CA LEU A 163 24.81 -4.52 -6.45
C LEU A 163 26.27 -4.83 -6.77
N ILE A 164 26.60 -6.11 -6.83
CA ILE A 164 27.94 -6.64 -7.08
C ILE A 164 28.00 -7.07 -8.56
N PRO A 165 28.91 -6.53 -9.38
CA PRO A 165 29.03 -6.95 -10.77
C PRO A 165 29.30 -8.45 -10.92
N GLU A 166 28.82 -9.06 -12.02
CA GLU A 166 28.93 -10.50 -12.30
C GLU A 166 30.38 -11.02 -12.24
N ASP A 167 31.36 -10.21 -12.67
CA ASP A 167 32.77 -10.59 -12.69
C ASP A 167 33.49 -10.37 -11.35
N LYS A 168 32.77 -9.96 -10.30
CA LYS A 168 33.31 -9.65 -8.97
C LYS A 168 32.79 -10.61 -7.92
N ASN A 169 33.55 -10.71 -6.84
CA ASN A 169 33.15 -11.40 -5.61
C ASN A 169 33.39 -10.45 -4.44
N LEU A 170 32.63 -10.64 -3.37
CA LEU A 170 32.87 -9.95 -2.12
C LEU A 170 34.24 -10.35 -1.56
N THR A 171 35.12 -9.36 -1.38
CA THR A 171 36.40 -9.57 -0.68
C THR A 171 36.17 -9.62 0.82
N ASP A 172 37.12 -10.21 1.58
CA ASP A 172 37.06 -10.20 3.05
C ASP A 172 36.91 -8.77 3.61
N GLU A 173 37.52 -7.79 2.95
CA GLU A 173 37.42 -6.36 3.30
C GLU A 173 36.00 -5.82 3.12
N ILE A 174 35.35 -6.11 1.98
CA ILE A 174 33.96 -5.70 1.73
C ILE A 174 33.01 -6.44 2.68
N LEU A 175 33.23 -7.74 2.91
CA LEU A 175 32.47 -8.54 3.87
C LEU A 175 32.57 -7.97 5.28
N GLU A 176 33.75 -7.56 5.72
CA GLU A 176 33.93 -6.89 7.01
C GLU A 176 33.20 -5.53 7.04
N GLY A 177 33.25 -4.77 5.94
CA GLY A 177 32.55 -3.50 5.77
C GLY A 177 31.03 -3.61 5.89
N ILE A 178 30.41 -4.62 5.28
CA ILE A 178 28.95 -4.83 5.34
C ILE A 178 28.50 -5.59 6.59
N SER A 179 29.39 -6.35 7.24
CA SER A 179 29.08 -7.13 8.46
C SER A 179 29.27 -6.34 9.77
N LYS A 180 29.84 -5.13 9.72
CA LYS A 180 29.97 -4.20 10.86
C LYS A 180 28.61 -3.67 11.31
N LYS A 181 27.91 -4.53 12.04
CA LYS A 181 26.71 -4.23 12.81
C LYS A 181 27.07 -3.39 14.06
N TYR A 182 26.50 -2.19 14.14
CA TYR A 182 26.29 -1.34 15.33
C TYR A 182 27.49 -0.63 15.98
N THR A 183 27.51 0.70 15.86
CA THR A 183 27.89 1.59 16.96
C THR A 183 26.92 2.78 16.99
N ASP A 184 26.19 2.95 18.09
CA ASP A 184 25.34 4.11 18.43
C ASP A 184 24.33 4.61 17.37
N GLY A 185 23.14 3.98 17.33
CA GLY A 185 21.89 4.69 17.04
C GLY A 185 21.47 4.93 15.59
N GLU A 186 22.28 4.58 14.60
CA GLU A 186 21.93 4.68 13.17
C GLU A 186 22.05 3.29 12.53
N ALA A 187 20.92 2.64 12.24
CA ALA A 187 20.90 1.29 11.68
C ALA A 187 20.92 1.37 10.15
N GLU A 188 22.10 1.47 9.57
CA GLU A 188 22.29 1.26 8.14
C GLU A 188 22.53 -0.24 7.89
N VAL A 189 21.62 -0.91 7.19
CA VAL A 189 21.74 -2.33 6.83
C VAL A 189 22.13 -2.44 5.36
N ILE A 190 23.30 -3.02 5.06
CA ILE A 190 23.77 -3.21 3.70
C ILE A 190 23.58 -4.67 3.28
N ILE A 191 22.74 -4.91 2.27
CA ILE A 191 22.37 -6.22 1.76
C ILE A 191 23.11 -6.45 0.43
N PRO A 192 24.02 -7.43 0.33
CA PRO A 192 24.71 -7.72 -0.91
C PRO A 192 23.79 -8.46 -1.90
N LEU A 193 23.79 -8.03 -3.16
CA LEU A 193 23.06 -8.63 -4.28
C LEU A 193 24.04 -8.92 -5.42
N GLN A 194 24.22 -10.20 -5.77
CA GLN A 194 25.10 -10.61 -6.85
C GLN A 194 24.37 -10.49 -8.19
N MET A 195 24.94 -9.73 -9.13
CA MET A 195 24.40 -9.61 -10.49
C MET A 195 24.90 -10.76 -11.37
N PRO A 196 24.14 -11.14 -12.42
CA PRO A 196 22.78 -10.68 -12.73
C PRO A 196 21.74 -11.20 -11.72
N LEU A 197 20.67 -10.44 -11.51
CA LEU A 197 19.49 -10.88 -10.77
C LEU A 197 18.49 -11.45 -11.79
N ASP A 198 18.52 -12.77 -12.01
CA ASP A 198 17.70 -13.43 -13.03
C ASP A 198 16.74 -14.50 -12.49
N SER A 199 16.71 -14.70 -11.17
CA SER A 199 15.69 -15.48 -10.45
C SER A 199 15.01 -14.65 -9.36
N ILE A 200 14.08 -13.77 -9.74
CA ILE A 200 13.35 -12.88 -8.82
C ILE A 200 11.97 -13.44 -8.46
N TYR A 201 11.64 -13.39 -7.16
CA TYR A 201 10.27 -13.50 -6.66
C TYR A 201 9.67 -12.10 -6.50
N LEU A 202 8.70 -11.77 -7.36
CA LEU A 202 8.05 -10.46 -7.38
C LEU A 202 6.69 -10.51 -6.68
N ALA A 203 6.67 -10.18 -5.39
CA ALA A 203 5.46 -10.01 -4.61
C ALA A 203 4.88 -8.59 -4.71
N ALA A 204 5.71 -7.59 -5.03
CA ALA A 204 5.29 -6.24 -5.34
C ALA A 204 4.69 -6.16 -6.76
N SER A 205 3.41 -6.50 -6.91
CA SER A 205 2.71 -6.55 -8.21
C SER A 205 2.84 -5.25 -9.03
N GLY A 206 2.75 -4.09 -8.37
CA GLY A 206 2.89 -2.78 -9.02
C GLY A 206 4.24 -2.58 -9.75
N ALA A 207 5.30 -3.28 -9.36
CA ALA A 207 6.62 -3.14 -9.97
C ALA A 207 6.77 -3.89 -11.30
N MET A 208 5.92 -4.88 -11.60
CA MET A 208 6.02 -5.69 -12.83
C MET A 208 5.98 -4.82 -14.10
N CYS A 209 5.20 -3.74 -14.09
CA CYS A 209 5.11 -2.83 -15.23
C CYS A 209 6.44 -2.14 -15.55
N HIS A 210 7.27 -1.87 -14.54
CA HIS A 210 8.61 -1.33 -14.75
C HIS A 210 9.50 -2.35 -15.46
N PHE A 211 9.50 -3.61 -15.02
CA PHE A 211 10.22 -4.70 -15.69
C PHE A 211 9.72 -4.90 -17.13
N ASP A 212 8.40 -4.87 -17.37
CA ASP A 212 7.83 -4.98 -18.71
C ASP A 212 8.30 -3.84 -19.62
N SER A 213 8.19 -2.59 -19.15
CA SER A 213 8.52 -1.41 -19.94
C SER A 213 9.98 -1.34 -20.40
N ILE A 214 10.90 -1.98 -19.67
CA ILE A 214 12.33 -2.06 -20.00
C ILE A 214 12.74 -3.41 -20.62
N GLY A 215 11.80 -4.35 -20.81
CA GLY A 215 12.07 -5.65 -21.40
C GLY A 215 12.75 -6.66 -20.47
N ALA A 216 12.60 -6.51 -19.15
CA ALA A 216 13.25 -7.29 -18.11
C ALA A 216 12.36 -8.34 -17.42
N VAL A 217 11.17 -8.64 -17.95
CA VAL A 217 10.24 -9.63 -17.35
C VAL A 217 10.89 -11.01 -17.19
N SER A 218 11.86 -11.36 -18.03
CA SER A 218 12.60 -12.63 -17.94
C SER A 218 13.50 -12.75 -16.69
N ALA A 219 13.74 -11.66 -15.96
CA ALA A 219 14.45 -11.71 -14.67
C ALA A 219 13.56 -12.24 -13.53
N ILE A 220 12.25 -12.31 -13.75
CA ILE A 220 11.27 -12.78 -12.78
C ILE A 220 10.99 -14.25 -13.08
N THR A 221 11.05 -15.09 -12.04
CA THR A 221 10.74 -16.52 -12.11
C THR A 221 9.54 -16.87 -11.24
N MET A 222 9.20 -16.03 -10.26
CA MET A 222 8.05 -16.23 -9.38
C MET A 222 7.22 -14.95 -9.23
N SER A 223 5.89 -15.07 -9.27
CA SER A 223 4.93 -13.97 -9.14
C SER A 223 4.10 -14.06 -7.86
N GLY A 224 3.82 -12.91 -7.25
CA GLY A 224 2.97 -12.78 -6.06
C GLY A 224 1.46 -12.89 -6.32
N ILE A 225 1.03 -12.78 -7.58
CA ILE A 225 -0.38 -12.88 -7.99
C ILE A 225 -0.53 -13.90 -9.13
N GLU A 226 -1.75 -14.38 -9.37
CA GLU A 226 -2.02 -15.41 -10.37
C GLU A 226 -2.08 -14.84 -11.80
N ALA A 227 -1.96 -15.72 -12.79
CA ALA A 227 -1.94 -15.34 -14.21
C ALA A 227 -3.22 -14.60 -14.66
N ASP A 228 -4.36 -14.94 -14.06
CA ASP A 228 -5.66 -14.36 -14.39
C ASP A 228 -5.82 -12.93 -13.80
N ASP A 229 -5.00 -12.56 -12.83
CA ASP A 229 -5.00 -11.23 -12.17
C ASP A 229 -3.99 -10.25 -12.81
N TRP A 230 -3.16 -10.71 -13.76
CA TRP A 230 -2.24 -9.86 -14.51
C TRP A 230 -2.92 -9.15 -15.68
N TYR A 231 -2.86 -7.82 -15.67
CA TYR A 231 -3.21 -6.97 -16.81
C TYR A 231 -2.00 -6.67 -17.73
N ILE A 232 -0.83 -7.20 -17.38
CA ILE A 232 0.41 -7.07 -18.14
C ILE A 232 0.59 -8.33 -19.00
N ASP A 233 0.48 -8.18 -20.31
CA ASP A 233 0.47 -9.29 -21.26
C ASP A 233 1.71 -10.17 -21.16
N SER A 234 2.90 -9.58 -21.06
CA SER A 234 4.16 -10.32 -20.96
C SER A 234 4.25 -11.17 -19.68
N ALA A 235 3.79 -10.66 -18.53
CA ALA A 235 3.72 -11.39 -17.28
C ALA A 235 2.76 -12.57 -17.39
N ARG A 236 1.55 -12.32 -17.88
CA ARG A 236 0.51 -13.33 -18.10
C ARG A 236 0.96 -14.41 -19.07
N GLU A 237 1.59 -14.04 -20.18
CA GLU A 237 2.15 -14.98 -21.17
C GLU A 237 3.28 -15.83 -20.57
N ALA A 238 4.20 -15.21 -19.82
CA ALA A 238 5.29 -15.92 -19.15
C ALA A 238 4.79 -16.89 -18.07
N MET A 239 3.71 -16.55 -17.35
CA MET A 239 3.08 -17.46 -16.41
C MET A 239 2.40 -18.64 -17.12
N ASN A 240 1.65 -18.37 -18.19
CA ASN A 240 0.99 -19.40 -18.98
C ASN A 240 1.97 -20.36 -19.66
N SER A 241 3.19 -19.90 -20.01
CA SER A 241 4.23 -20.76 -20.56
C SER A 241 5.04 -21.52 -19.48
N GLY A 242 4.84 -21.21 -18.19
CA GLY A 242 5.59 -21.77 -17.07
C GLY A 242 6.99 -21.19 -16.88
N ASN A 243 7.30 -20.05 -17.52
CA ASN A 243 8.55 -19.32 -17.28
C ASN A 243 8.51 -18.54 -15.95
N ILE A 244 7.32 -18.06 -15.59
CA ILE A 244 7.02 -17.53 -14.26
C ILE A 244 6.03 -18.49 -13.59
N VAL A 245 6.26 -18.82 -12.32
CA VAL A 245 5.32 -19.61 -11.52
C VAL A 245 4.68 -18.76 -10.44
N TYR A 246 3.48 -19.12 -9.98
CA TYR A 246 2.88 -18.47 -8.83
C TYR A 246 3.65 -18.85 -7.56
N GLY A 247 4.19 -17.85 -6.86
CA GLY A 247 5.04 -18.02 -5.68
C GLY A 247 4.36 -17.76 -4.35
N GLY A 248 3.04 -17.59 -4.35
CA GLY A 248 2.28 -17.11 -3.20
C GLY A 248 2.33 -15.60 -3.06
N LYS A 249 1.33 -15.01 -2.41
CA LYS A 249 1.25 -13.56 -2.14
C LYS A 249 2.24 -13.14 -1.04
N TYR A 250 2.50 -11.83 -0.94
CA TYR A 250 3.38 -11.23 0.09
C TYR A 250 3.10 -11.69 1.53
N SER A 251 1.84 -12.02 1.87
CA SER A 251 1.44 -12.44 3.22
C SER A 251 1.49 -13.95 3.44
N ALA A 252 1.61 -14.74 2.37
CA ALA A 252 1.71 -16.19 2.41
C ALA A 252 2.58 -16.71 1.24
N PRO A 253 3.90 -16.44 1.23
CA PRO A 253 4.79 -16.94 0.19
C PRO A 253 4.93 -18.47 0.27
N ASP A 254 5.10 -19.13 -0.88
CA ASP A 254 5.47 -20.54 -0.96
C ASP A 254 6.98 -20.69 -0.71
N TYR A 255 7.33 -20.78 0.57
CA TYR A 255 8.73 -20.91 0.99
C TYR A 255 9.43 -22.15 0.42
N GLU A 256 8.71 -23.24 0.18
CA GLU A 256 9.31 -24.45 -0.39
C GLU A 256 9.71 -24.19 -1.84
N GLN A 257 8.80 -23.61 -2.62
CA GLN A 257 9.06 -23.30 -4.02
C GLN A 257 10.11 -22.20 -4.19
N ILE A 258 10.12 -21.17 -3.33
CA ILE A 258 11.12 -20.11 -3.34
C ILE A 258 12.53 -20.69 -3.12
N VAL A 259 12.70 -21.58 -2.13
CA VAL A 259 13.99 -22.23 -1.87
C VAL A 259 14.38 -23.19 -3.00
N MET A 260 13.42 -23.91 -3.58
CA MET A 260 13.68 -24.82 -4.69
C MET A 260 14.04 -24.11 -6.00
N SER A 261 13.59 -22.86 -6.18
CA SER A 261 13.81 -22.06 -7.39
C SER A 261 15.07 -21.20 -7.32
N ASP A 262 15.85 -21.32 -6.24
CA ASP A 262 17.11 -20.59 -6.02
C ASP A 262 16.93 -19.09 -6.25
N ILE A 263 15.95 -18.50 -5.57
CA ILE A 263 15.59 -17.09 -5.71
C ILE A 263 16.72 -16.19 -5.19
N ASP A 264 17.20 -15.29 -6.05
CA ASP A 264 18.28 -14.35 -5.75
C ASP A 264 17.77 -13.13 -4.95
N LEU A 265 16.50 -12.79 -5.15
CA LEU A 265 15.87 -11.61 -4.58
C LEU A 265 14.34 -11.78 -4.47
N ALA A 266 13.80 -11.50 -3.29
CA ALA A 266 12.38 -11.23 -3.09
C ALA A 266 12.13 -9.72 -3.16
N ILE A 267 11.31 -9.27 -4.11
CA ILE A 267 10.86 -7.88 -4.24
C ILE A 267 9.45 -7.79 -3.65
N GLU A 268 9.35 -7.12 -2.52
CA GLU A 268 8.17 -7.02 -1.67
C GLU A 268 7.65 -5.58 -1.65
N ASN A 269 6.33 -5.39 -1.52
CA ASN A 269 5.78 -4.05 -1.32
C ASN A 269 5.75 -3.70 0.18
N THR A 270 5.37 -2.46 0.52
CA THR A 270 5.30 -2.01 1.92
C THR A 270 4.34 -2.81 2.81
N MET A 271 3.43 -3.63 2.25
CA MET A 271 2.50 -4.44 3.04
C MET A 271 3.21 -5.54 3.84
N ILE A 272 4.40 -5.97 3.42
CA ILE A 272 5.21 -6.93 4.19
C ILE A 272 5.54 -6.42 5.59
N LEU A 273 5.59 -5.10 5.79
CA LEU A 273 5.84 -4.47 7.09
C LEU A 273 4.71 -4.72 8.11
N HIS A 274 3.50 -5.07 7.64
CA HIS A 274 2.38 -5.47 8.49
C HIS A 274 2.40 -6.96 8.84
N VAL A 275 3.26 -7.74 8.16
CA VAL A 275 3.46 -9.18 8.39
C VAL A 275 4.95 -9.49 8.59
N PRO A 276 5.62 -8.90 9.60
CA PRO A 276 7.08 -8.94 9.74
C PRO A 276 7.66 -10.36 9.82
N LYS A 277 6.87 -11.34 10.28
CA LYS A 277 7.25 -12.77 10.30
C LYS A 277 7.54 -13.34 8.91
N VAL A 278 6.89 -12.82 7.87
CA VAL A 278 7.16 -13.25 6.48
C VAL A 278 8.54 -12.78 6.06
N GLN A 279 8.85 -11.49 6.26
CA GLN A 279 10.18 -10.95 6.01
C GLN A 279 11.26 -11.71 6.79
N GLU A 280 11.08 -11.88 8.10
CA GLU A 280 12.01 -12.63 8.94
C GLU A 280 12.23 -14.05 8.42
N LYS A 281 11.20 -14.68 7.86
CA LYS A 281 11.29 -16.04 7.33
C LYS A 281 12.07 -16.10 6.02
N LEU A 282 11.85 -15.16 5.09
CA LEU A 282 12.65 -15.03 3.86
C LEU A 282 14.14 -14.82 4.20
N GLU A 283 14.42 -13.91 5.13
CA GLU A 283 15.79 -13.64 5.59
C GLU A 283 16.44 -14.85 6.28
N GLN A 284 15.69 -15.61 7.10
CA GLN A 284 16.17 -16.87 7.71
C GLN A 284 16.50 -17.95 6.68
N LEU A 285 15.84 -17.91 5.52
CA LEU A 285 16.11 -18.78 4.39
C LEU A 285 17.24 -18.24 3.51
N MET A 286 17.92 -17.17 3.93
CA MET A 286 19.02 -16.51 3.22
C MET A 286 18.60 -15.88 1.89
N ILE A 287 17.32 -15.54 1.73
CA ILE A 287 16.81 -14.83 0.55
C ILE A 287 16.85 -13.33 0.86
N PRO A 288 17.58 -12.52 0.07
CA PRO A 288 17.54 -11.08 0.18
C PRO A 288 16.12 -10.54 -0.05
N VAL A 289 15.69 -9.57 0.76
CA VAL A 289 14.39 -8.92 0.64
C VAL A 289 14.60 -7.45 0.30
N PHE A 290 14.14 -7.04 -0.88
CA PHE A 290 14.02 -5.64 -1.27
C PHE A 290 12.59 -5.16 -1.07
N ILE A 291 12.41 -4.09 -0.30
CA ILE A 291 11.10 -3.48 -0.07
C ILE A 291 10.93 -2.28 -1.00
N ASP A 292 10.06 -2.42 -1.99
CA ASP A 292 9.58 -1.31 -2.81
C ASP A 292 8.80 -0.32 -1.93
N ARG A 293 9.29 0.93 -1.88
CA ARG A 293 8.67 2.04 -1.16
C ARG A 293 8.09 3.09 -2.10
N SER A 294 7.85 2.76 -3.37
CA SER A 294 7.25 3.68 -4.34
C SER A 294 5.88 4.18 -3.85
N SER A 295 5.11 3.37 -3.13
CA SER A 295 3.82 3.78 -2.55
C SER A 295 3.94 4.96 -1.57
N TYR A 296 5.14 5.22 -1.01
CA TYR A 296 5.41 6.30 -0.07
C TYR A 296 5.92 7.58 -0.75
N GLU A 297 6.14 7.54 -2.08
CA GLU A 297 6.44 8.74 -2.85
C GLU A 297 5.22 9.67 -2.86
N GLU A 298 5.48 10.92 -2.54
CA GLU A 298 4.48 12.00 -2.50
C GLU A 298 4.12 12.50 -3.90
N ASP A 299 5.00 12.30 -4.88
CA ASP A 299 4.85 12.76 -6.26
C ASP A 299 4.53 11.56 -7.15
N PRO A 300 3.47 11.60 -7.99
CA PRO A 300 3.17 10.52 -8.93
C PRO A 300 4.33 10.17 -9.86
N LEU A 301 5.05 11.18 -10.39
CA LEU A 301 6.25 10.92 -11.20
C LEU A 301 7.41 10.38 -10.36
N GLY A 302 7.43 10.66 -9.06
CA GLY A 302 8.33 10.02 -8.10
C GLY A 302 8.12 8.51 -8.04
N ARG A 303 6.86 8.04 -8.04
CA ARG A 303 6.54 6.61 -8.16
C ARG A 303 7.05 6.02 -9.46
N CYS A 304 6.81 6.71 -10.57
CA CYS A 304 7.28 6.28 -11.90
C CYS A 304 8.81 6.19 -11.99
N GLU A 305 9.54 7.05 -11.26
CA GLU A 305 11.00 7.12 -11.26
C GLU A 305 11.68 5.89 -10.62
N TRP A 306 10.93 5.06 -9.86
CA TRP A 306 11.41 3.77 -9.36
C TRP A 306 11.79 2.79 -10.47
N ILE A 307 11.38 3.02 -11.72
CA ILE A 307 11.92 2.31 -12.88
C ILE A 307 13.46 2.36 -12.95
N LYS A 308 14.10 3.40 -12.43
CA LYS A 308 15.57 3.52 -12.35
C LYS A 308 16.19 2.48 -11.40
N VAL A 309 15.52 2.15 -10.30
CA VAL A 309 15.94 1.07 -9.38
C VAL A 309 15.97 -0.25 -10.13
N TYR A 310 14.88 -0.56 -10.84
CA TYR A 310 14.76 -1.79 -11.60
C TYR A 310 15.72 -1.84 -12.80
N GLY A 311 15.98 -0.70 -13.45
CA GLY A 311 17.02 -0.57 -14.46
C GLY A 311 18.41 -0.88 -13.91
N ALA A 312 18.77 -0.37 -12.72
CA ALA A 312 20.05 -0.66 -12.07
C ALA A 312 20.18 -2.15 -11.68
N MET A 313 19.11 -2.76 -11.16
CA MET A 313 19.07 -4.18 -10.78
C MET A 313 19.14 -5.15 -11.96
N THR A 314 18.82 -4.68 -13.17
CA THR A 314 18.77 -5.53 -14.37
C THR A 314 19.82 -5.16 -15.41
N GLY A 315 20.58 -4.07 -15.19
CA GLY A 315 21.57 -3.54 -16.13
C GLY A 315 20.99 -2.80 -17.33
N LEU A 316 19.71 -2.39 -17.25
CA LEU A 316 18.93 -1.76 -18.32
C LEU A 316 18.61 -0.28 -17.99
N GLU A 317 19.63 0.44 -17.54
CA GLU A 317 19.50 1.83 -17.08
C GLU A 317 19.16 2.82 -18.22
N ASP A 318 19.65 2.57 -19.43
CA ASP A 318 19.35 3.39 -20.61
C ASP A 318 17.88 3.24 -21.00
N GLU A 319 17.36 2.02 -21.02
CA GLU A 319 15.95 1.70 -21.26
C GLU A 319 15.04 2.31 -20.18
N ALA A 320 15.43 2.18 -18.90
CA ALA A 320 14.72 2.79 -17.78
C ALA A 320 14.66 4.32 -17.90
N SER A 321 15.78 4.96 -18.25
CA SER A 321 15.87 6.41 -18.44
C SER A 321 14.99 6.88 -19.61
N LEU A 322 15.01 6.16 -20.74
CA LEU A 322 14.16 6.49 -21.90
C LEU A 322 12.67 6.33 -21.60
N SER A 323 12.29 5.27 -20.88
CA SER A 323 10.90 5.03 -20.47
C SER A 323 10.41 6.10 -19.51
N PHE A 324 11.22 6.44 -18.49
CA PHE A 324 10.91 7.49 -17.53
C PHE A 324 10.78 8.87 -18.18
N ASP A 325 11.76 9.26 -19.00
CA ASP A 325 11.78 10.54 -19.72
C ASP A 325 10.53 10.74 -20.58
N LYS A 326 10.00 9.66 -21.17
CA LYS A 326 8.77 9.72 -21.96
C LYS A 326 7.57 10.12 -21.09
N GLN A 327 7.47 9.59 -19.87
CA GLN A 327 6.39 9.94 -18.96
C GLN A 327 6.51 11.38 -18.47
N VAL A 328 7.72 11.83 -18.12
CA VAL A 328 7.96 13.23 -17.75
C VAL A 328 7.55 14.18 -18.88
N ARG A 329 8.01 13.92 -20.12
CA ARG A 329 7.64 14.74 -21.29
C ARG A 329 6.13 14.80 -21.54
N SER A 330 5.41 13.70 -21.26
CA SER A 330 3.96 13.66 -21.44
C SER A 330 3.29 14.70 -20.53
N VAL A 331 3.73 14.82 -19.28
CA VAL A 331 3.23 15.81 -18.31
C VAL A 331 3.72 17.22 -18.63
N GLU A 332 5.01 17.41 -18.90
CA GLU A 332 5.58 18.75 -19.18
C GLU A 332 5.04 19.38 -20.47
N SER A 333 4.51 18.57 -21.39
CA SER A 333 3.92 19.05 -22.64
C SER A 333 2.48 19.56 -22.52
N LEU A 334 1.85 19.39 -21.36
CA LEU A 334 0.47 19.82 -21.13
C LEU A 334 0.38 21.36 -21.10
N ASP A 335 -0.54 21.92 -21.89
CA ASP A 335 -0.84 23.34 -21.87
C ASP A 335 -1.78 23.65 -20.71
N LEU A 336 -1.19 24.05 -19.58
CA LEU A 336 -1.91 24.41 -18.35
C LEU A 336 -2.25 25.90 -18.27
N ASP A 337 -1.85 26.70 -19.26
CA ASP A 337 -2.08 28.14 -19.24
C ASP A 337 -3.56 28.47 -19.48
N ASN A 338 -4.15 29.26 -18.58
CA ASN A 338 -5.55 29.71 -18.63
C ASN A 338 -6.60 28.61 -18.49
N ILE A 339 -6.25 27.45 -17.92
CA ILE A 339 -7.23 26.44 -17.56
C ILE A 339 -8.15 26.96 -16.45
N ASN A 340 -9.46 26.84 -16.68
CA ASN A 340 -10.45 26.91 -15.62
C ASN A 340 -10.73 25.48 -15.14
N GLY A 341 -9.96 25.02 -14.15
CA GLY A 341 -9.92 23.61 -13.75
C GLY A 341 -11.30 23.08 -13.34
N LYS A 342 -11.66 21.91 -13.88
CA LYS A 342 -12.86 21.18 -13.46
C LYS A 342 -12.64 20.56 -12.09
N LYS A 343 -13.67 20.60 -11.24
CA LYS A 343 -13.70 19.90 -9.96
C LYS A 343 -13.90 18.41 -10.20
N VAL A 344 -12.98 17.59 -9.73
CA VAL A 344 -12.99 16.14 -9.93
C VAL A 344 -13.03 15.43 -8.58
N ALA A 345 -14.02 14.56 -8.37
CA ALA A 345 -14.04 13.68 -7.21
C ALA A 345 -13.84 12.22 -7.65
N ILE A 346 -13.07 11.46 -6.87
CA ILE A 346 -12.76 10.05 -7.14
C ILE A 346 -13.44 9.20 -6.08
N PHE A 347 -14.14 8.14 -6.49
CA PHE A 347 -14.86 7.27 -5.56
C PHE A 347 -15.02 5.85 -6.09
N SER A 348 -15.34 4.91 -5.21
CA SER A 348 -16.01 3.66 -5.55
C SER A 348 -17.00 3.31 -4.43
N ILE A 349 -17.83 2.27 -4.61
CA ILE A 349 -18.83 1.86 -3.62
C ILE A 349 -18.52 0.44 -3.18
N ASN A 350 -18.16 0.26 -1.91
CA ASN A 350 -17.84 -1.06 -1.39
C ASN A 350 -19.09 -1.90 -1.10
N SER A 351 -18.86 -3.18 -0.78
CA SER A 351 -19.93 -4.12 -0.43
C SER A 351 -20.83 -3.70 0.76
N ASN A 352 -20.31 -2.86 1.66
CA ASN A 352 -21.05 -2.28 2.79
C ASN A 352 -21.84 -1.00 2.41
N HIS A 353 -21.93 -0.66 1.12
CA HIS A 353 -22.58 0.55 0.61
C HIS A 353 -21.94 1.84 1.15
N GLN A 354 -20.63 1.82 1.36
CA GLN A 354 -19.85 3.00 1.76
C GLN A 354 -19.02 3.50 0.58
N ILE A 355 -18.70 4.78 0.61
CA ILE A 355 -17.85 5.41 -0.40
C ILE A 355 -16.39 5.18 -0.02
N VAL A 356 -15.63 4.59 -0.94
CA VAL A 356 -14.18 4.54 -0.87
C VAL A 356 -13.63 5.67 -1.74
N THR A 357 -12.95 6.63 -1.15
CA THR A 357 -12.41 7.82 -1.82
C THR A 357 -10.93 8.03 -1.44
N ARG A 358 -10.31 9.09 -1.97
CA ARG A 358 -8.90 9.41 -1.75
C ARG A 358 -8.76 10.71 -0.95
N SER A 359 -7.74 10.80 -0.10
CA SER A 359 -7.38 12.08 0.52
C SER A 359 -6.71 12.99 -0.51
N SER A 360 -6.64 14.30 -0.22
CA SER A 360 -5.92 15.27 -1.06
C SER A 360 -4.42 14.96 -1.22
N GLU A 361 -3.83 14.19 -0.30
CA GLU A 361 -2.41 13.79 -0.36
C GLU A 361 -2.16 12.50 -1.16
N ASP A 362 -3.21 11.82 -1.61
CA ASP A 362 -3.08 10.61 -2.42
C ASP A 362 -2.53 10.93 -3.81
N TYR A 363 -1.73 10.01 -4.35
CA TYR A 363 -1.13 10.16 -5.68
C TYR A 363 -2.17 10.38 -6.79
N PHE A 364 -3.36 9.77 -6.71
CA PHE A 364 -4.40 9.94 -7.72
C PHE A 364 -5.04 11.33 -7.63
N ALA A 365 -5.20 11.87 -6.42
CA ALA A 365 -5.58 13.27 -6.23
C ALA A 365 -4.55 14.21 -6.87
N LYS A 366 -3.25 13.97 -6.66
CA LYS A 366 -2.20 14.77 -7.28
C LYS A 366 -2.13 14.62 -8.79
N MET A 367 -2.41 13.43 -9.34
CA MET A 367 -2.52 13.27 -10.80
C MET A 367 -3.62 14.14 -11.41
N VAL A 368 -4.76 14.30 -10.72
CA VAL A 368 -5.82 15.24 -11.15
C VAL A 368 -5.31 16.67 -11.16
N GLU A 369 -4.58 17.09 -10.13
CA GLU A 369 -4.02 18.46 -10.05
C GLU A 369 -2.97 18.70 -11.14
N MET A 370 -2.07 17.73 -11.36
CA MET A 370 -1.06 17.77 -12.44
C MET A 370 -1.70 17.84 -13.83
N ALA A 371 -2.91 17.29 -13.98
CA ALA A 371 -3.70 17.37 -15.20
C ALA A 371 -4.51 18.68 -15.36
N GLY A 372 -4.34 19.66 -14.46
CA GLY A 372 -5.05 20.94 -14.50
C GLY A 372 -6.46 20.90 -13.88
N GLY A 373 -6.82 19.81 -13.21
CA GLY A 373 -8.06 19.68 -12.47
C GLY A 373 -7.95 20.27 -11.06
N ILE A 374 -9.09 20.37 -10.39
CA ILE A 374 -9.18 20.67 -8.96
C ILE A 374 -9.67 19.40 -8.29
N TYR A 375 -8.81 18.72 -7.52
CA TYR A 375 -9.26 17.56 -6.75
C TYR A 375 -10.24 18.00 -5.67
N PHE A 376 -11.41 17.35 -5.64
CA PHE A 376 -12.49 17.66 -4.74
C PHE A 376 -12.76 16.42 -3.89
N GLY A 377 -11.99 16.30 -2.82
CA GLY A 377 -12.04 15.19 -1.87
C GLY A 377 -11.68 15.67 -0.46
N PRO A 378 -11.80 14.78 0.54
CA PRO A 378 -11.48 15.11 1.93
C PRO A 378 -9.99 15.46 2.09
N GLU A 379 -9.71 16.49 2.90
CA GLU A 379 -8.35 16.72 3.39
C GLU A 379 -7.94 15.58 4.32
N SER A 380 -6.66 15.21 4.29
CA SER A 380 -6.10 14.31 5.29
C SER A 380 -5.90 15.05 6.61
N ASP A 381 -6.42 14.51 7.71
CA ASP A 381 -5.75 14.75 9.00
C ASP A 381 -4.32 14.20 8.86
N MET A 382 -3.31 14.91 9.39
CA MET A 382 -1.84 14.73 9.22
C MET A 382 -1.24 13.31 9.44
N ASN A 383 -2.05 12.24 9.54
CA ASN A 383 -1.66 10.83 9.64
C ASN A 383 -2.67 9.87 8.95
N SER A 384 -3.56 10.33 8.05
CA SER A 384 -4.56 9.44 7.42
C SER A 384 -4.01 8.73 6.18
N THR A 385 -4.44 7.48 6.00
CA THR A 385 -4.23 6.66 4.80
C THR A 385 -4.66 7.42 3.54
N SER A 386 -3.98 7.16 2.42
CA SER A 386 -4.27 7.81 1.14
C SER A 386 -5.67 7.43 0.59
N GLN A 387 -6.19 6.28 1.01
CA GLN A 387 -7.57 5.84 0.82
C GLN A 387 -8.41 6.06 2.09
N MET A 388 -9.66 6.46 1.93
CA MET A 388 -10.60 6.73 3.02
C MET A 388 -11.96 6.08 2.71
N THR A 389 -12.59 5.49 3.73
CA THR A 389 -13.95 4.98 3.65
C THR A 389 -14.90 5.90 4.40
N ILE A 390 -15.85 6.52 3.70
CA ILE A 390 -16.79 7.52 4.24
C ILE A 390 -18.24 7.14 3.92
N SER A 391 -19.20 7.80 4.57
CA SER A 391 -20.61 7.61 4.25
C SER A 391 -20.99 8.30 2.94
N ILE A 392 -22.09 7.86 2.32
CA ILE A 392 -22.64 8.50 1.11
C ILE A 392 -23.02 9.95 1.40
N GLU A 393 -23.54 10.27 2.58
CA GLU A 393 -23.87 11.64 2.97
C GLU A 393 -22.64 12.54 3.05
N ALA A 394 -21.53 12.03 3.61
CA ALA A 394 -20.27 12.78 3.65
C ALA A 394 -19.71 13.02 2.24
N PHE A 395 -19.83 12.03 1.35
CA PHE A 395 -19.46 12.19 -0.06
C PHE A 395 -20.35 13.23 -0.76
N TYR A 396 -21.66 13.14 -0.55
CA TYR A 396 -22.65 14.08 -1.09
C TYR A 396 -22.32 15.53 -0.70
N GLU A 397 -21.94 15.80 0.55
CA GLU A 397 -21.66 17.15 1.03
C GLU A 397 -20.56 17.88 0.23
N TYR A 398 -19.51 17.18 -0.22
CA TYR A 398 -18.43 17.83 -0.99
C TYR A 398 -18.52 17.58 -2.49
N ALA A 399 -18.99 16.41 -2.94
CA ALA A 399 -18.95 16.02 -4.35
C ALA A 399 -20.20 16.40 -5.15
N LEU A 400 -21.27 16.92 -4.52
CA LEU A 400 -22.50 17.35 -5.20
C LEU A 400 -22.24 18.29 -6.40
N ASP A 401 -21.33 19.24 -6.21
CA ASP A 401 -20.96 20.26 -7.19
C ASP A 401 -19.75 19.88 -8.05
N ALA A 402 -19.26 18.63 -7.98
CA ALA A 402 -18.17 18.16 -8.81
C ALA A 402 -18.57 18.21 -10.30
N ASP A 403 -17.66 18.70 -11.14
CA ASP A 403 -17.85 18.73 -12.59
C ASP A 403 -17.68 17.34 -13.19
N ILE A 404 -16.77 16.54 -12.61
CA ILE A 404 -16.47 15.16 -13.03
C ILE A 404 -16.49 14.25 -11.79
N LEU A 405 -17.10 13.08 -11.93
CA LEU A 405 -16.93 11.97 -10.99
C LEU A 405 -16.14 10.84 -11.67
N ILE A 406 -15.12 10.32 -10.99
CA ILE A 406 -14.36 9.16 -11.45
C ILE A 406 -14.63 7.97 -10.52
N TYR A 407 -15.33 6.97 -11.04
CA TYR A 407 -15.49 5.67 -10.40
C TYR A 407 -14.20 4.86 -10.55
N ASN A 408 -13.54 4.53 -9.44
CA ASN A 408 -12.30 3.77 -9.44
C ASN A 408 -12.58 2.27 -9.55
N GLN A 409 -12.56 1.76 -10.79
CA GLN A 409 -12.84 0.36 -11.08
C GLN A 409 -11.73 -0.60 -10.62
N ALA A 410 -10.53 -0.09 -10.37
CA ALA A 410 -9.44 -0.90 -9.83
C ALA A 410 -9.65 -1.29 -8.36
N ILE A 411 -10.65 -0.71 -7.68
CA ILE A 411 -10.99 -1.02 -6.29
C ILE A 411 -12.29 -1.81 -6.21
N GLU A 412 -13.34 -1.38 -6.90
CA GLU A 412 -14.63 -2.07 -6.95
C GLU A 412 -15.13 -2.10 -8.38
N ASP A 413 -15.87 -3.13 -8.78
CA ASP A 413 -16.42 -3.19 -10.13
C ASP A 413 -17.39 -2.03 -10.39
N ALA A 414 -17.18 -1.32 -11.50
CA ALA A 414 -18.03 -0.20 -11.84
C ALA A 414 -19.45 -0.68 -12.21
N PRO A 415 -20.49 0.12 -11.90
CA PRO A 415 -21.83 -0.14 -12.41
C PRO A 415 -21.82 -0.14 -13.95
N SER A 416 -22.74 -0.90 -14.57
CA SER A 416 -22.79 -1.00 -16.04
C SER A 416 -23.40 0.22 -16.73
N SER A 417 -24.08 1.09 -15.99
CA SER A 417 -24.64 2.36 -16.49
C SER A 417 -24.88 3.38 -15.38
N LEU A 418 -25.14 4.63 -15.78
CA LEU A 418 -25.60 5.69 -14.87
C LEU A 418 -26.88 5.30 -14.13
N GLU A 419 -27.83 4.62 -14.77
CA GLU A 419 -29.03 4.17 -14.06
C GLU A 419 -28.74 3.09 -13.02
N GLN A 420 -27.70 2.28 -13.22
CA GLN A 420 -27.28 1.33 -12.20
C GLN A 420 -26.59 2.02 -11.03
N LEU A 421 -25.80 3.07 -11.27
CA LEU A 421 -25.23 3.90 -10.21
C LEU A 421 -26.34 4.56 -9.37
N ILE A 422 -27.35 5.16 -10.01
CA ILE A 422 -28.50 5.77 -9.30
C ILE A 422 -29.32 4.72 -8.54
N LYS A 423 -29.33 3.46 -8.99
CA LYS A 423 -29.99 2.37 -8.25
C LYS A 423 -29.20 1.93 -7.01
N THR A 424 -27.88 2.12 -6.98
CA THR A 424 -27.10 1.83 -5.76
C THR A 424 -27.45 2.81 -4.65
N ASP A 425 -27.62 4.09 -4.98
CA ASP A 425 -28.18 5.09 -4.09
C ASP A 425 -28.86 6.21 -4.89
N ALA A 426 -30.10 6.56 -4.51
CA ALA A 426 -30.90 7.54 -5.25
C ALA A 426 -30.31 8.96 -5.22
N THR A 427 -29.49 9.29 -4.21
CA THR A 427 -28.83 10.60 -4.08
C THR A 427 -27.87 10.89 -5.21
N PHE A 428 -27.33 9.86 -5.90
CA PHE A 428 -26.49 10.06 -7.08
C PHE A 428 -27.18 10.85 -8.20
N ALA A 429 -28.51 10.82 -8.29
CA ALA A 429 -29.26 11.60 -9.27
C ALA A 429 -29.14 13.12 -9.09
N ASP A 430 -28.75 13.59 -7.90
CA ASP A 430 -28.63 15.01 -7.57
C ASP A 430 -27.25 15.58 -7.94
N PHE A 431 -26.25 14.74 -8.20
CA PHE A 431 -24.88 15.17 -8.50
C PHE A 431 -24.81 15.84 -9.87
N LYS A 432 -24.12 16.99 -9.92
CA LYS A 432 -23.92 17.76 -11.15
C LYS A 432 -23.37 16.87 -12.27
N ALA A 433 -22.26 16.15 -12.03
CA ALA A 433 -21.64 15.26 -12.99
C ALA A 433 -22.58 14.16 -13.51
N VAL A 434 -23.44 13.58 -12.65
CA VAL A 434 -24.41 12.56 -13.07
C VAL A 434 -25.47 13.19 -13.99
N SER A 435 -25.93 14.41 -13.67
CA SER A 435 -26.90 15.13 -14.49
C SER A 435 -26.37 15.59 -15.85
N THR A 436 -25.06 15.87 -15.95
CA THR A 436 -24.39 16.26 -17.20
C THR A 436 -23.83 15.07 -17.98
N GLY A 437 -23.74 13.89 -17.36
CA GLY A 437 -23.16 12.68 -17.94
C GLY A 437 -21.64 12.59 -17.80
N ASP A 438 -21.01 13.47 -17.03
CA ASP A 438 -19.57 13.52 -16.79
C ASP A 438 -19.10 12.55 -15.69
N VAL A 439 -19.59 11.32 -15.75
CA VAL A 439 -19.15 10.23 -14.89
C VAL A 439 -18.24 9.31 -15.68
N TRP A 440 -17.05 9.09 -15.15
CA TRP A 440 -16.00 8.30 -15.77
C TRP A 440 -15.68 7.10 -14.89
N CYS A 441 -15.14 6.05 -15.48
CA CYS A 441 -14.61 4.89 -14.79
C CYS A 441 -13.14 4.73 -15.16
N THR A 442 -12.32 4.31 -14.21
CA THR A 442 -10.95 3.88 -14.53
C THR A 442 -10.96 2.53 -15.23
N ASP A 443 -9.93 2.22 -16.01
CA ASP A 443 -9.60 0.84 -16.34
C ASP A 443 -9.16 0.08 -15.07
N LYS A 444 -9.32 -1.25 -15.06
CA LYS A 444 -8.89 -2.08 -13.92
C LYS A 444 -7.37 -2.18 -13.82
N SER A 445 -6.65 -2.07 -14.93
CA SER A 445 -5.20 -2.22 -14.98
C SER A 445 -4.43 -1.04 -14.38
N ILE A 446 -5.10 0.06 -14.05
CA ILE A 446 -4.45 1.33 -13.68
C ILE A 446 -3.51 1.17 -12.47
N TYR A 447 -3.83 0.26 -11.53
CA TYR A 447 -2.97 0.01 -10.36
C TYR A 447 -1.68 -0.76 -10.70
N GLN A 448 -1.66 -1.49 -11.82
CA GLN A 448 -0.47 -2.19 -12.36
C GLN A 448 0.23 -1.37 -13.45
N SER A 449 0.06 -0.04 -13.48
CA SER A 449 0.56 0.82 -14.57
C SER A 449 1.34 2.04 -14.06
N SER A 450 2.12 1.88 -12.99
CA SER A 450 2.94 2.99 -12.44
C SER A 450 4.00 3.50 -13.42
N ASP A 451 4.46 2.66 -14.36
CA ASP A 451 5.32 3.02 -15.49
C ASP A 451 4.66 3.98 -16.50
N LYS A 452 3.33 4.11 -16.47
CA LYS A 452 2.52 4.96 -17.36
C LYS A 452 1.92 6.17 -16.67
N THR A 453 2.48 6.58 -15.53
CA THR A 453 1.96 7.72 -14.75
C THR A 453 1.78 8.99 -15.60
N GLY A 454 2.74 9.34 -16.46
CA GLY A 454 2.61 10.51 -17.34
C GLY A 454 1.48 10.37 -18.36
N THR A 455 1.28 9.17 -18.89
CA THR A 455 0.17 8.84 -19.80
C THR A 455 -1.19 8.93 -19.09
N ILE A 456 -1.28 8.47 -17.84
CA ILE A 456 -2.50 8.58 -17.01
C ILE A 456 -2.85 10.06 -16.78
N ILE A 457 -1.85 10.89 -16.44
CA ILE A 457 -2.04 12.34 -16.26
C ILE A 457 -2.47 13.01 -17.57
N GLU A 458 -1.88 12.66 -18.71
CA GLU A 458 -2.31 13.15 -20.02
C GLU A 458 -3.75 12.74 -20.36
N ASN A 459 -4.15 11.51 -20.00
CA ASN A 459 -5.52 11.04 -20.19
C ASN A 459 -6.51 11.82 -19.32
N LEU A 460 -6.19 12.07 -18.04
CA LEU A 460 -6.96 12.95 -17.17
C LEU A 460 -7.07 14.36 -17.75
N TYR A 461 -5.97 14.93 -18.25
CA TYR A 461 -5.97 16.26 -18.87
C TYR A 461 -6.95 16.30 -20.05
N ALA A 462 -6.93 15.29 -20.93
CA ALA A 462 -7.85 15.21 -22.07
C ALA A 462 -9.32 15.16 -21.64
N ILE A 463 -9.63 14.49 -20.53
CA ILE A 463 -10.98 14.42 -19.94
C ILE A 463 -11.39 15.79 -19.35
N ILE A 464 -10.50 16.40 -18.57
CA ILE A 464 -10.75 17.71 -17.93
C ILE A 464 -10.96 18.80 -19.00
N MET A 465 -10.26 18.70 -20.14
CA MET A 465 -10.37 19.62 -21.28
C MET A 465 -11.50 19.29 -22.28
N ASP A 466 -12.36 18.30 -22.01
CA ASP A 466 -13.44 17.86 -22.93
C ASP A 466 -12.94 17.43 -24.33
N GLN A 467 -11.74 16.86 -24.40
CA GLN A 467 -11.10 16.51 -25.68
C GLN A 467 -11.40 15.07 -26.14
N LYS A 468 -11.76 14.17 -25.22
CA LYS A 468 -12.00 12.75 -25.51
C LYS A 468 -13.19 12.22 -24.70
N GLU A 469 -13.89 11.22 -25.25
CA GLU A 469 -14.95 10.44 -24.58
C GLU A 469 -14.45 9.07 -24.07
N GLU A 470 -13.24 8.67 -24.47
CA GLU A 470 -12.56 7.44 -24.05
C GLU A 470 -11.03 7.65 -24.19
N THR A 471 -10.29 7.09 -23.25
CA THR A 471 -8.83 7.16 -23.18
C THR A 471 -8.27 5.77 -22.82
N ASP A 472 -6.95 5.62 -22.74
CA ASP A 472 -6.34 4.32 -22.44
C ASP A 472 -6.67 3.82 -21.02
N PHE A 473 -6.90 4.74 -20.09
CA PHE A 473 -7.14 4.43 -18.67
C PHE A 473 -8.50 4.85 -18.12
N PHE A 474 -9.32 5.50 -18.94
CA PHE A 474 -10.62 5.99 -18.50
C PHE A 474 -11.65 5.93 -19.62
N TYR A 475 -12.87 5.55 -19.26
CA TYR A 475 -14.02 5.54 -20.15
C TYR A 475 -15.23 6.18 -19.48
N MET A 476 -16.09 6.81 -20.27
CA MET A 476 -17.33 7.40 -19.76
C MET A 476 -18.35 6.32 -19.39
N LEU A 477 -18.95 6.44 -18.21
CA LEU A 477 -20.07 5.62 -17.77
C LEU A 477 -21.33 6.09 -18.49
N LYS A 478 -21.88 5.22 -19.34
CA LYS A 478 -23.02 5.56 -20.21
C LYS A 478 -24.37 5.47 -19.52
#